data_AF-A0A3A0DLM2-F1
#
_entry.id   AF-A0A3A0DLM2-F1
#
_cell.length_a   1.000
_cell.length_b   1.000
_cell.length_c   1.000
_cell.angle_alpha   90.00
_cell.angle_beta   90.00
_cell.angle_gamma   90.00
#
_symmetry.space_group_name_H-M   'P 1'
#
loop_
_entity.id
_entity.type
_entity.pdbx_description
1 polymer ?
#
loop_
_entity_poly.entity_id
_entity_poly.type
_entity_poly.pdbx_seq_one_letter_code
_entity_poly.pdbx_strand_id
1 'polypeptide(L)'
;MTVMPAPAPFGAQKIRRDELPAGQSLCEYCTAKCCRYFALPIETPETFEELEYLRWFLLHERASVFKENGDWYLLVHTTCKHLQGDNRCGIYETRPKICRDYTTDNCEYDDTWTYDFCLET
;
A
#
# COMPACT_ATOMS: atom_id res chain seq x y z
N MET A 1 2.29 -39.68 -6.09
CA MET A 1 1.68 -38.58 -5.33
C MET A 1 1.45 -37.44 -6.30
N THR A 2 0.21 -37.21 -6.74
CA THR A 2 -0.12 -36.11 -7.65
C THR A 2 -0.05 -34.83 -6.84
N VAL A 3 1.01 -34.03 -7.04
CA VAL A 3 1.11 -32.69 -6.45
C VAL A 3 -0.02 -31.87 -7.07
N MET A 4 -1.00 -31.45 -6.26
CA MET A 4 -2.00 -30.49 -6.73
C MET A 4 -1.27 -29.19 -7.08
N PRO A 5 -1.58 -28.55 -8.22
CA PRO A 5 -0.96 -27.27 -8.55
C PRO A 5 -1.23 -26.27 -7.42
N ALA A 6 -0.21 -25.49 -7.08
CA ALA A 6 -0.36 -24.42 -6.11
C ALA A 6 -1.49 -23.47 -6.56
N PRO A 7 -2.31 -22.94 -5.62
CA PRO A 7 -3.32 -21.97 -5.97
C PRO A 7 -2.67 -20.78 -6.69
N ALA A 8 -3.39 -20.22 -7.67
CA ALA A 8 -2.91 -19.05 -8.39
C ALA A 8 -2.63 -17.89 -7.41
N PRO A 9 -1.59 -17.08 -7.66
CA PRO A 9 -1.27 -15.95 -6.80
C PRO A 9 -2.38 -14.89 -6.85
N PHE A 10 -2.54 -14.15 -5.75
CA PHE A 10 -3.38 -12.95 -5.76
C PHE A 10 -2.86 -11.97 -6.82
N GLY A 11 -3.80 -11.35 -7.53
CA GLY A 11 -3.50 -10.47 -8.66
C GLY A 11 -3.08 -11.17 -9.95
N ALA A 12 -3.21 -12.51 -10.07
CA ALA A 12 -3.00 -13.21 -11.34
C ALA A 12 -3.94 -12.72 -12.46
N GLN A 13 -5.15 -12.30 -12.09
CA GLN A 13 -6.09 -11.61 -12.96
C GLN A 13 -6.51 -10.31 -12.28
N LYS A 14 -6.32 -9.18 -12.95
CA LYS A 14 -6.88 -7.89 -12.53
C LYS A 14 -8.32 -7.80 -13.02
N ILE A 15 -9.23 -7.35 -12.17
CA ILE A 15 -10.62 -7.07 -12.52
C ILE A 15 -10.88 -5.59 -12.37
N ARG A 16 -12.01 -5.09 -12.89
CA ARG A 16 -12.48 -3.77 -12.48
C ARG A 16 -13.18 -3.87 -11.13
N ARG A 17 -13.16 -2.78 -10.37
CA ARG A 17 -13.78 -2.72 -9.05
C ARG A 17 -15.29 -2.99 -9.05
N ASP A 18 -15.98 -2.54 -10.09
CA ASP A 18 -17.42 -2.77 -10.30
C ASP A 18 -17.76 -4.21 -10.69
N GLU A 19 -16.75 -5.03 -11.00
CA GLU A 19 -16.88 -6.45 -11.30
C GLU A 19 -16.56 -7.35 -10.08
N LEU A 20 -16.26 -6.76 -8.91
CA LEU A 20 -15.92 -7.49 -7.70
C LEU A 20 -17.08 -8.41 -7.25
N PRO A 21 -16.88 -9.73 -7.16
CA PRO A 21 -17.93 -10.63 -6.68
C PRO A 21 -18.33 -10.33 -5.24
N ALA A 22 -19.63 -10.46 -4.95
CA ALA A 22 -20.15 -10.23 -3.60
C ALA A 22 -19.45 -11.14 -2.57
N GLY A 23 -18.98 -10.54 -1.47
CA GLY A 23 -18.30 -11.23 -0.38
C GLY A 23 -16.80 -11.49 -0.60
N GLN A 24 -16.22 -11.05 -1.73
CA GLN A 24 -14.78 -11.14 -1.98
C GLN A 24 -14.07 -9.81 -1.70
N SER A 25 -12.75 -9.88 -1.52
CA SER A 25 -11.91 -8.69 -1.36
C SER A 25 -11.20 -8.32 -2.66
N LEU A 26 -11.15 -7.03 -2.97
CA LEU A 26 -10.36 -6.50 -4.08
C LEU A 26 -8.87 -6.87 -3.98
N CYS A 27 -8.37 -7.11 -2.76
CA CYS A 27 -7.00 -7.56 -2.50
C CYS A 27 -6.68 -8.91 -3.14
N GLU A 28 -7.67 -9.78 -3.35
CA GLU A 28 -7.47 -11.09 -4.02
C GLU A 28 -7.07 -10.93 -5.48
N TYR A 29 -7.43 -9.80 -6.07
CA TYR A 29 -7.16 -9.41 -7.45
C TYR A 29 -6.03 -8.38 -7.55
N CYS A 30 -5.27 -8.17 -6.47
CA CYS A 30 -4.20 -7.19 -6.37
C CYS A 30 -2.83 -7.88 -6.22
N THR A 31 -1.77 -7.26 -6.72
CA THR A 31 -0.37 -7.70 -6.53
C THR A 31 0.22 -7.27 -5.17
N ALA A 32 -0.66 -7.08 -4.18
CA ALA A 32 -0.35 -6.66 -2.81
C ALA A 32 0.40 -5.31 -2.70
N LYS A 33 -0.02 -4.29 -3.46
CA LYS A 33 0.61 -2.95 -3.46
C LYS A 33 0.79 -2.36 -2.06
N CYS A 34 -0.28 -2.29 -1.27
CA CYS A 34 -0.26 -1.75 0.10
C CYS A 34 0.56 -2.59 1.10
N CYS A 35 0.97 -3.81 0.77
CA CYS A 35 1.87 -4.62 1.59
C CYS A 35 3.36 -4.37 1.27
N ARG A 36 3.65 -3.48 0.32
CA ARG A 36 4.99 -3.16 -0.18
C ARG A 36 5.52 -1.79 0.27
N TYR A 37 4.78 -1.12 1.15
CA TYR A 37 5.20 0.08 1.86
C TYR A 37 4.44 0.21 3.19
N PHE A 38 4.80 1.20 3.98
CA PHE A 38 3.93 1.78 5.00
C PHE A 38 3.91 3.30 4.89
N ALA A 39 2.78 3.90 5.25
CA ALA A 39 2.60 5.35 5.31
C ALA A 39 2.41 5.78 6.76
N LEU A 40 3.04 6.88 7.15
CA LEU A 40 2.82 7.51 8.46
C LEU A 40 2.40 8.95 8.26
N PRO A 41 1.37 9.43 8.97
CA PRO A 41 1.05 10.85 8.96
C PRO A 41 2.23 11.65 9.54
N ILE A 42 2.52 12.78 8.92
CA ILE A 42 3.50 13.76 9.38
C ILE A 42 2.80 15.11 9.53
N GLU A 43 3.38 15.99 10.35
CA GLU A 43 2.86 17.36 10.48
C GLU A 43 2.99 18.12 9.15
N THR A 44 2.07 19.05 8.92
CA THR A 44 2.15 19.94 7.76
C THR A 44 3.39 20.81 7.90
N PRO A 45 4.30 20.85 6.91
CA PRO A 45 5.45 21.74 6.95
C PRO A 45 4.99 23.19 6.76
N GLU A 46 5.22 24.05 7.76
CA GLU A 46 4.86 25.47 7.76
C GLU A 46 6.09 26.38 7.71
N THR A 47 7.26 25.86 8.05
CA THR A 47 8.54 26.59 8.11
C THR A 47 9.58 26.05 7.13
N PHE A 48 10.59 26.85 6.82
CA PHE A 48 11.72 26.43 5.98
C PHE A 48 12.50 25.25 6.60
N GLU A 49 12.61 25.21 7.93
CA GLU A 49 13.27 24.09 8.62
C GLU A 49 12.51 22.78 8.43
N GLU A 50 11.18 22.79 8.52
CA GLU A 50 10.35 21.61 8.26
C GLU A 50 10.39 21.17 6.79
N LEU A 51 10.55 22.10 5.85
CA LEU A 51 10.80 21.77 4.45
C LEU A 51 12.16 21.07 4.27
N GLU A 52 13.19 21.44 5.03
CA GLU A 52 14.47 20.72 5.03
C GLU A 52 14.35 19.31 5.61
N TYR A 53 13.41 19.05 6.54
CA TYR A 53 13.11 17.69 7.00
C TYR A 53 12.50 16.84 5.88
N LEU A 54 11.56 17.39 5.10
CA LEU A 54 11.03 16.70 3.91
C LEU A 54 12.14 16.36 2.92
N ARG A 55 13.02 17.33 2.65
CA ARG A 55 14.18 17.12 1.79
C ARG A 55 15.07 16.01 2.34
N TRP A 56 15.34 15.98 3.64
CA TRP A 56 16.13 14.93 4.29
C TRP A 56 15.49 13.54 4.16
N PHE A 57 14.17 13.41 4.31
CA PHE A 57 13.48 12.14 4.05
C PHE A 57 13.73 11.67 2.62
N LEU A 58 13.54 12.57 1.65
CA LEU A 58 13.68 12.30 0.22
C LEU A 58 15.14 12.04 -0.22
N LEU A 59 16.15 12.27 0.63
CA LEU A 59 17.52 11.83 0.34
C LEU A 59 17.70 10.30 0.40
N HIS A 60 16.69 9.55 0.84
CA HIS A 60 16.74 8.10 0.94
C HIS A 60 15.95 7.47 -0.23
N GLU A 61 16.56 6.53 -0.95
CA GLU A 61 16.00 5.89 -2.17
C GLU A 61 14.61 5.24 -2.02
N ARG A 62 14.16 5.00 -0.78
CA ARG A 62 12.91 4.30 -0.48
C ARG A 62 11.94 5.17 0.30
N ALA A 63 12.01 6.48 0.13
CA ALA A 63 11.10 7.43 0.75
C ALA A 63 10.37 8.26 -0.31
N SER A 64 9.07 8.45 -0.10
CA SER A 64 8.26 9.44 -0.81
C SER A 64 7.47 10.25 0.20
N VAL A 65 7.11 11.48 -0.13
CA VAL A 65 6.22 12.30 0.70
C VAL A 65 5.00 12.64 -0.14
N PHE A 66 3.82 12.45 0.41
CA PHE A 66 2.59 12.79 -0.30
C PHE A 66 1.60 13.55 0.57
N LYS A 67 0.66 14.20 -0.10
CA LYS A 67 -0.48 14.87 0.53
C LYS A 67 -1.77 14.28 0.00
N GLU A 68 -2.70 14.02 0.91
CA GLU A 68 -4.06 13.58 0.59
C GLU A 68 -5.05 14.24 1.54
N ASN A 69 -6.10 14.88 0.99
CA ASN A 69 -7.18 15.51 1.76
C ASN A 69 -6.70 16.56 2.78
N GLY A 70 -5.56 17.20 2.52
CA GLY A 70 -4.96 18.17 3.43
C GLY A 70 -3.88 17.59 4.34
N ASP A 71 -3.87 16.28 4.57
CA ASP A 71 -2.94 15.60 5.46
C ASP A 71 -1.66 15.19 4.71
N TRP A 72 -0.53 15.28 5.41
CA TRP A 72 0.78 14.92 4.88
C TRP A 72 1.22 13.55 5.39
N TYR A 73 1.92 12.81 4.53
CA TYR A 73 2.35 11.46 4.83
C TYR A 73 3.78 11.22 4.34
N LEU A 74 4.57 10.53 5.17
CA LEU A 74 5.82 9.91 4.77
C LEU A 74 5.54 8.46 4.38
N LEU A 75 5.86 8.10 3.15
CA LEU A 75 5.77 6.75 2.63
C LEU A 75 7.16 6.11 2.60
N VAL A 76 7.31 4.94 3.22
CA VAL A 76 8.55 4.15 3.17
C VAL A 76 8.32 2.89 2.36
N HIS A 77 9.00 2.81 1.22
CA HIS A 77 8.91 1.72 0.24
C HIS A 77 9.68 0.49 0.71
N THR A 78 9.02 -0.33 1.53
CA THR A 78 9.60 -1.59 2.03
C THR A 78 8.57 -2.71 2.08
N THR A 79 8.99 -3.91 1.68
CA THR A 79 8.10 -5.07 1.63
C THR A 79 7.86 -5.66 3.00
N CYS A 80 6.59 -5.87 3.36
CA CYS A 80 6.21 -6.57 4.58
C CYS A 80 6.86 -7.95 4.63
N LYS A 81 7.55 -8.26 5.74
CA LYS A 81 8.25 -9.53 5.95
C LYS A 81 7.33 -10.78 5.95
N HIS A 82 6.02 -10.59 6.08
CA HIS A 82 5.03 -11.67 6.05
C HIS A 82 4.30 -11.79 4.70
N LEU A 83 4.66 -10.98 3.70
CA LEU A 83 4.13 -11.12 2.35
C LEU A 83 4.70 -12.39 1.69
N GLN A 84 3.80 -13.27 1.24
CA GLN A 84 4.17 -14.53 0.60
C GLN A 84 4.40 -14.34 -0.90
N GLY A 85 5.05 -15.32 -1.54
CA GLY A 85 5.36 -15.29 -2.98
C GLY A 85 4.12 -15.28 -3.89
N ASP A 86 2.95 -15.58 -3.33
CA ASP A 86 1.66 -15.58 -4.01
C ASP A 86 0.80 -14.34 -3.68
N ASN A 87 1.43 -13.28 -3.15
CA ASN A 87 0.82 -12.02 -2.73
C ASN A 87 -0.18 -12.14 -1.56
N ARG A 88 -0.19 -13.26 -0.82
CA ARG A 88 -0.99 -13.43 0.39
C ARG A 88 -0.25 -13.00 1.66
N CYS A 89 -1.01 -12.63 2.68
CA CYS A 89 -0.46 -12.35 4.01
C CYS A 89 -0.26 -13.66 4.79
N GLY A 90 0.98 -13.99 5.15
CA GLY A 90 1.29 -15.20 5.92
C GLY A 90 0.86 -15.16 7.39
N ILE A 91 0.36 -14.03 7.88
CA ILE A 91 -0.16 -13.85 9.25
C ILE A 91 -1.59 -13.31 9.27
N TYR A 92 -2.41 -13.63 8.25
CA TYR A 92 -3.72 -13.00 8.04
C TYR A 92 -4.60 -12.93 9.30
N GLU A 93 -4.68 -14.02 10.06
CA GLU A 93 -5.48 -14.11 11.29
C GLU A 93 -4.89 -13.30 12.47
N THR A 94 -3.57 -13.17 12.52
CA THR A 94 -2.84 -12.51 13.61
C THR A 94 -2.28 -11.14 13.21
N ARG A 95 -2.76 -10.57 12.10
CA ARG A 95 -2.40 -9.24 11.59
C ARG A 95 -2.51 -8.18 12.70
N PRO A 96 -1.63 -7.15 12.72
CA PRO A 96 -1.79 -6.02 13.63
C PRO A 96 -3.08 -5.26 13.35
N LYS A 97 -3.55 -4.48 14.34
CA LYS A 97 -4.84 -3.75 14.26
C LYS A 97 -4.95 -2.88 13.00
N ILE A 98 -3.91 -2.12 12.66
CA ILE A 98 -3.91 -1.26 11.45
C ILE A 98 -4.20 -2.04 10.15
N CYS A 99 -3.69 -3.26 10.01
CA CYS A 99 -3.96 -4.10 8.84
C CYS A 99 -5.35 -4.77 8.87
N ARG A 100 -5.96 -4.91 10.06
CA ARG A 100 -7.33 -5.43 10.23
C ARG A 100 -8.38 -4.36 9.98
N ASP A 101 -8.07 -3.12 10.34
CA ASP A 101 -8.96 -1.98 10.15
C ASP A 101 -8.94 -1.44 8.70
N TYR A 102 -7.99 -1.90 7.87
CA TYR A 102 -7.86 -1.50 6.47
C TYR A 102 -9.10 -1.87 5.63
N THR A 103 -9.55 -0.94 4.79
CA THR A 103 -10.57 -1.16 3.77
C THR A 103 -10.01 -0.92 2.37
N THR A 104 -10.65 -1.49 1.35
CA THR A 104 -10.26 -1.23 -0.05
C THR A 104 -10.84 0.08 -0.58
N ASP A 105 -11.73 0.77 0.16
CA ASP A 105 -12.52 1.91 -0.30
C ASP A 105 -11.67 2.98 -1.01
N ASN A 106 -10.60 3.41 -0.37
CA ASN A 106 -9.70 4.45 -0.89
C ASN A 106 -8.31 3.91 -1.22
N CYS A 107 -8.17 2.64 -1.61
CA CYS A 107 -6.87 2.09 -1.97
C CYS A 107 -6.49 2.37 -3.44
N GLU A 108 -5.19 2.32 -3.73
CA GLU A 108 -4.58 2.55 -5.05
C GLU A 108 -4.80 1.41 -6.07
N TYR A 109 -5.81 0.56 -5.87
CA TYR A 109 -6.04 -0.62 -6.71
C TYR A 109 -6.19 -0.26 -8.19
N ASP A 110 -7.01 0.75 -8.49
CA ASP A 110 -7.42 1.11 -9.83
C ASP A 110 -6.35 1.88 -10.64
N ASP A 111 -5.12 2.06 -10.12
CA ASP A 111 -4.00 2.82 -10.73
C ASP A 111 -4.30 4.29 -11.07
N THR A 112 -5.56 4.71 -10.96
CA THR A 112 -6.08 6.07 -11.20
C THR A 112 -6.09 6.92 -9.95
N TRP A 113 -5.67 6.36 -8.82
CA TRP A 113 -5.59 7.08 -7.57
C TRP A 113 -4.42 8.07 -7.67
N THR A 114 -4.75 9.36 -7.59
CA THR A 114 -3.77 10.46 -7.68
C THR A 114 -3.70 11.16 -6.33
N TYR A 115 -2.49 11.20 -5.75
CA TYR A 115 -2.20 12.08 -4.63
C TYR A 115 -2.54 13.53 -5.00
N ASP A 116 -2.98 14.35 -4.03
CA ASP A 116 -3.11 15.80 -4.27
C ASP A 116 -1.74 16.39 -4.67
N PHE A 117 -0.69 15.81 -4.10
CA PHE A 117 0.70 16.16 -4.31
C PHE A 117 1.59 14.99 -3.91
N CYS A 118 2.63 14.70 -4.69
CA CYS A 118 3.62 13.67 -4.39
C CYS A 118 5.03 14.19 -4.70
N LEU A 119 5.96 13.93 -3.79
CA LEU A 119 7.40 14.12 -3.97
C LEU A 119 8.07 12.76 -3.92
N GLU A 120 8.79 12.44 -4.99
CA GLU A 120 9.59 11.24 -5.15
C GLU A 120 10.91 11.59 -5.84
N THR A 121 11.93 10.76 -5.66
CA THR A 121 13.26 10.89 -6.28
C THR A 121 13.50 9.85 -7.35
#